data_AF-A0A7V3R067-F1
#
_entry.id   AF-A0A7V3R067-F1
#
_cell.length_a   1.000
_cell.length_b   1.000
_cell.length_c   1.000
_cell.angle_alpha   90.00
_cell.angle_beta   90.00
_cell.angle_gamma   90.00
#
_symmetry.space_group_name_H-M   'P 1'
#
loop_
_entity.id
_entity.type
_entity.pdbx_description
1 polymer ?
#
loop_
_entity_poly.entity_id
_entity_poly.type
_entity_poly.pdbx_seq_one_letter_code
_entity_poly.pdbx_strand_id
1 'polypeptide(L)'
;DDVHRLPAVDEISVAVVVENQGNRPESGVTVTLSLYSKIDTTPVRQEKTIDRLGPGEKVQVVFSGLRPTTGGVRNIMEIKVDPVPKETFIDNNQKLIYFTLG
;
A
#
# COMPACT_ATOMS: atom_id res chain seq x y z
N ASP A 1 10.14 -9.70 -10.27
CA ASP A 1 9.67 -9.64 -8.88
C ASP A 1 10.79 -9.93 -7.92
N ASP A 2 11.40 -8.87 -7.38
CA ASP A 2 12.30 -9.02 -6.24
C ASP A 2 11.49 -9.41 -5.00
N VAL A 3 12.01 -10.35 -4.22
CA VAL A 3 11.43 -10.77 -2.94
C VAL A 3 12.32 -10.22 -1.84
N HIS A 4 11.78 -9.32 -1.03
CA HIS A 4 12.50 -8.75 0.09
C HIS A 4 12.55 -9.73 1.27
N ARG A 5 13.70 -9.83 1.93
CA ARG A 5 13.83 -10.58 3.18
C ARG A 5 13.79 -9.60 4.35
N LEU A 6 12.79 -9.73 5.21
CA LEU A 6 12.65 -8.92 6.41
C LEU A 6 12.93 -9.77 7.66
N PRO A 7 13.40 -9.15 8.76
CA PRO A 7 13.55 -9.84 10.04
C PRO A 7 12.23 -10.48 10.50
N ALA A 8 12.33 -11.56 11.27
CA ALA A 8 11.15 -12.18 11.87
C ALA A 8 10.48 -11.23 12.85
N VAL A 9 9.22 -10.86 12.56
CA VAL A 9 8.38 -9.98 13.37
C VAL A 9 6.93 -10.45 13.27
N ASP A 10 6.17 -10.27 14.35
CA ASP A 10 4.74 -10.62 14.37
C ASP A 10 3.86 -9.52 13.76
N GLU A 11 4.37 -8.30 13.72
CA GLU A 11 3.64 -7.12 13.25
C GLU A 11 4.57 -6.18 12.48
N ILE A 12 4.05 -5.59 11.40
CA ILE A 12 4.71 -4.56 10.62
C ILE A 12 3.86 -3.30 10.53
N SER A 13 4.54 -2.17 10.37
CA SER A 13 3.92 -0.91 9.96
C SER A 13 4.49 -0.48 8.62
N VAL A 14 3.64 0.09 7.77
CA VAL A 14 3.98 0.47 6.41
C VAL A 14 3.63 1.94 6.22
N ALA A 15 4.64 2.74 5.92
CA ALA A 15 4.48 4.13 5.51
C ALA A 15 4.38 4.19 3.98
N VAL A 16 3.25 4.64 3.47
CA VAL A 16 2.99 4.87 2.06
C VAL A 16 3.04 6.36 1.81
N VAL A 17 3.91 6.81 0.90
CA VAL A 17 3.96 8.20 0.45
C VAL A 17 3.16 8.29 -0.84
N VAL A 18 2.11 9.10 -0.83
CA VAL A 18 1.27 9.41 -2.00
C VAL A 18 1.63 10.80 -2.48
N GLU A 19 1.86 10.93 -3.78
CA GLU A 19 2.20 12.18 -4.45
C GLU A 19 1.18 12.48 -5.53
N ASN A 20 0.61 13.69 -5.54
CA ASN A 20 -0.20 14.15 -6.66
C ASN A 20 0.74 14.69 -7.75
N GLN A 21 0.89 13.92 -8.83
CA GLN A 21 1.74 14.27 -9.96
C GLN A 21 1.02 15.14 -11.02
N GLY A 22 -0.27 15.43 -10.80
CA GLY A 22 -1.08 16.30 -11.63
C GLY A 22 -0.87 17.79 -11.36
N ASN A 23 -1.55 18.62 -12.14
CA ASN A 23 -1.55 20.08 -12.00
C ASN A 23 -2.82 20.63 -11.33
N ARG A 24 -3.65 19.76 -10.74
CA ARG A 24 -4.91 20.11 -10.07
C ARG A 24 -4.95 19.47 -8.68
N PRO A 25 -5.58 20.13 -7.70
CA PRO A 25 -5.79 19.52 -6.40
C PRO A 25 -6.73 18.33 -6.51
N GLU A 26 -6.46 17.32 -5.68
CA GLU A 26 -7.24 16.11 -5.53
C GLU A 26 -7.85 16.06 -4.12
N SER A 27 -8.97 15.37 -3.97
CA SER A 27 -9.69 15.27 -2.71
C SER A 27 -10.35 13.92 -2.56
N GLY A 28 -10.36 13.39 -1.33
CA GLY A 28 -10.93 12.07 -1.05
C GLY A 28 -10.14 10.93 -1.69
N VAL A 29 -8.81 11.03 -1.71
CA VAL A 29 -7.93 9.99 -2.26
C VAL A 29 -7.90 8.82 -1.29
N THR A 30 -8.45 7.67 -1.68
CA THR A 30 -8.46 6.46 -0.85
C THR A 30 -7.24 5.61 -1.16
N VAL A 31 -6.48 5.26 -0.12
CA VAL A 31 -5.36 4.34 -0.17
C VAL A 31 -5.77 3.05 0.51
N THR A 32 -5.73 1.96 -0.24
CA THR A 32 -6.03 0.60 0.23
C THR A 32 -4.74 -0.21 0.31
N LEU A 33 -4.48 -0.80 1.47
CA LEU A 33 -3.43 -1.80 1.66
C LEU A 33 -4.07 -3.17 1.91
N SER A 34 -3.70 -4.16 1.11
CA SER A 34 -4.10 -5.56 1.29
C SER A 34 -2.87 -6.43 1.54
N LEU A 35 -2.90 -7.24 2.59
CA LEU A 35 -1.84 -8.19 2.95
C LEU A 35 -2.39 -9.61 2.96
N TYR A 36 -1.76 -10.50 2.20
CA TYR A 36 -2.10 -11.92 2.11
C TYR A 36 -0.84 -12.74 1.82
N SER A 37 -0.95 -14.06 1.83
CA SER A 37 0.14 -14.95 1.46
C SER A 37 -0.35 -16.05 0.54
N LYS A 38 0.57 -16.90 0.07
CA LYS A 38 0.19 -18.06 -0.73
C LYS A 38 -0.60 -19.12 0.05
N ILE A 39 -0.46 -19.16 1.37
CA ILE A 39 -1.12 -20.16 2.22
C ILE A 39 -2.34 -19.59 2.94
N ASP A 40 -2.33 -18.29 3.26
CA ASP A 40 -3.48 -17.56 3.75
C ASP A 40 -3.91 -16.55 2.69
N THR A 41 -4.88 -16.97 1.88
CA THR A 41 -5.36 -16.21 0.73
C THR A 41 -6.40 -15.16 1.09
N THR A 42 -6.85 -15.08 2.35
CA THR A 42 -7.83 -14.08 2.79
C THR A 42 -7.08 -12.78 3.10
N PRO A 43 -7.24 -11.71 2.31
CA PRO A 43 -6.46 -10.50 2.53
C PRO A 43 -6.95 -9.76 3.77
N VAL A 44 -6.00 -9.41 4.64
CA VAL A 44 -6.19 -8.34 5.63
C VAL A 44 -6.16 -7.03 4.85
N ARG A 45 -7.29 -6.31 4.85
CA ARG A 45 -7.42 -5.02 4.17
C ARG A 45 -7.50 -3.89 5.19
N GLN A 46 -6.74 -2.83 4.93
CA GLN A 46 -6.86 -1.54 5.63
C GLN A 46 -7.01 -0.42 4.61
N GLU A 47 -7.83 0.57 4.94
CA GLU A 47 -8.10 1.73 4.09
C GLU A 47 -7.84 3.02 4.87
N LYS A 48 -7.32 4.02 4.17
CA LYS A 48 -7.06 5.36 4.68
C LYS A 48 -7.40 6.37 3.60
N THR A 49 -8.07 7.45 3.97
CA THR A 49 -8.45 8.52 3.05
C THR A 49 -7.58 9.75 3.31
N ILE A 50 -7.08 10.36 2.23
CA ILE A 50 -6.42 11.65 2.23
C ILE A 50 -7.47 12.67 1.77
N ASP A 51 -7.90 13.55 2.67
CA ASP A 51 -8.99 14.50 2.41
C ASP A 51 -8.66 15.46 1.27
N ARG A 52 -7.40 15.91 1.20
CA ARG A 52 -6.92 16.86 0.20
C ARG A 52 -5.45 16.60 -0.12
N LEU A 53 -5.11 16.68 -1.40
CA LEU A 53 -3.75 16.55 -1.90
C LEU A 53 -3.54 17.55 -3.05
N GLY A 54 -2.77 18.61 -2.79
CA GLY A 54 -2.46 19.67 -3.77
C GLY A 54 -1.49 19.21 -4.86
N PRO A 55 -1.35 19.98 -5.97
CA PRO A 55 -0.40 19.67 -7.04
C PRO A 55 1.05 19.58 -6.52
N GLY A 56 1.73 18.46 -6.78
CA GLY A 56 3.09 18.19 -6.30
C GLY A 56 3.21 17.92 -4.79
N GLU A 57 2.08 17.92 -4.06
CA GLU A 57 2.08 17.64 -2.63
C GLU A 57 2.32 16.15 -2.36
N LYS A 58 3.03 15.87 -1.26
CA LYS A 58 3.30 14.51 -0.77
C LYS A 58 2.67 14.34 0.60
N VAL A 59 1.85 13.31 0.75
CA VAL A 59 1.26 12.94 2.04
C VAL A 59 1.69 11.52 2.39
N GLN A 60 2.13 11.34 3.64
CA GLN A 60 2.46 10.03 4.18
C GLN A 60 1.26 9.46 4.94
N VAL A 61 0.86 8.26 4.55
CA VAL A 61 -0.17 7.46 5.22
C VAL A 61 0.50 6.26 5.89
N VAL A 62 0.17 6.01 7.15
CA VAL A 62 0.73 4.89 7.91
C VAL A 62 -0.34 3.84 8.18
N PHE A 63 -0.04 2.61 7.79
CA PHE A 63 -0.79 1.40 8.12
C PHE A 63 -0.02 0.64 9.20
N SER A 64 -0.70 0.22 10.26
CA SER A 64 -0.10 -0.46 11.43
C SER A 64 -0.95 -1.67 11.81
N GLY A 65 -0.47 -2.56 12.69
CA GLY A 65 -1.24 -3.76 13.04
C GLY A 65 -1.22 -4.85 11.97
N LEU A 66 -0.36 -4.75 10.94
CA LEU A 66 -0.32 -5.71 9.85
C LEU A 66 0.45 -6.96 10.29
N ARG A 67 -0.18 -8.12 10.22
CA ARG A 67 0.37 -9.40 10.68
C ARG A 67 0.69 -10.30 9.48
N PRO A 68 1.92 -10.25 8.94
CA PRO A 68 2.33 -11.14 7.85
C PRO A 68 2.43 -12.59 8.30
N THR A 69 2.24 -13.50 7.35
CA THR A 69 2.47 -14.94 7.57
C THR A 69 3.96 -15.19 7.81
N THR A 70 4.29 -15.86 8.91
CA THR A 70 5.67 -16.21 9.31
C THR A 70 6.12 -17.53 8.68
N GLY A 71 7.34 -17.99 9.00
CA GLY A 71 7.84 -19.30 8.57
C GLY A 71 8.40 -19.36 7.15
N GLY A 72 9.00 -18.26 6.65
CA GLY A 72 9.60 -18.22 5.31
C GLY A 72 8.59 -18.19 4.16
N VAL A 73 7.29 -18.02 4.47
CA VAL A 73 6.23 -17.91 3.49
C VAL A 73 6.34 -16.59 2.72
N ARG A 74 6.09 -16.64 1.40
CA ARG A 74 5.97 -15.44 0.57
C ARG A 74 4.67 -14.71 0.88
N ASN A 75 4.80 -13.56 1.51
CA ASN A 75 3.75 -12.57 1.70
C ASN A 75 3.66 -11.67 0.46
N ILE A 76 2.44 -11.20 0.21
CA ILE A 76 2.09 -10.29 -0.88
C ILE A 76 1.40 -9.09 -0.23
N MET A 77 2.01 -7.93 -0.38
CA MET A 77 1.43 -6.65 0.01
C MET A 77 1.05 -5.89 -1.25
N GLU A 78 -0.24 -5.62 -1.38
CA GLU A 78 -0.82 -4.85 -2.46
C GLU A 78 -1.25 -3.49 -1.92
N ILE A 79 -0.70 -2.43 -2.50
CA ILE A 79 -1.08 -1.05 -2.22
C ILE A 79 -1.79 -0.51 -3.46
N LYS A 80 -3.00 0.01 -3.27
CA LYS A 80 -3.82 0.63 -4.30
C LYS A 80 -4.21 2.03 -3.89
N VAL A 81 -4.18 2.96 -4.83
CA VAL A 81 -4.75 4.30 -4.71
C VAL A 81 -5.96 4.35 -5.62
N ASP A 82 -7.13 4.69 -5.09
CA ASP A 82 -8.32 4.78 -5.93
C ASP A 82 -8.19 6.00 -6.85
N PRO A 83 -8.57 5.86 -8.14
CA PRO A 83 -8.43 6.96 -9.07
C PRO A 83 -9.39 8.09 -8.72
N VAL A 84 -8.90 9.32 -8.82
CA VAL A 84 -9.73 10.52 -8.64
C VAL A 84 -10.36 10.97 -9.97
N PRO A 85 -11.48 11.72 -9.93
CA PRO A 85 -12.09 12.22 -11.15
C PRO A 85 -11.10 13.04 -11.99
N LYS A 86 -10.95 12.65 -13.27
CA LYS A 86 -10.06 13.27 -14.27
C LYS A 86 -8.56 12.96 -14.11
N GLU A 87 -8.21 11.92 -13.37
CA GLU A 87 -6.87 11.36 -13.42
C GLU A 87 -6.60 10.74 -14.81
N THR A 88 -5.54 11.18 -15.46
CA THR A 88 -5.17 10.72 -16.82
C THR A 88 -4.32 9.46 -16.79
N PHE A 89 -3.65 9.20 -15.66
CA PHE A 89 -2.72 8.08 -15.49
C PHE A 89 -3.19 7.25 -14.30
N ILE A 90 -3.85 6.12 -14.57
CA ILE A 90 -4.40 5.23 -13.54
C ILE A 90 -3.49 4.00 -13.29
N ASP A 91 -2.55 3.74 -14.19
CA ASP A 91 -1.69 2.54 -14.16
C ASP A 91 -0.58 2.63 -13.08
N ASN A 92 -0.30 3.82 -12.55
CA ASN A 92 0.67 4.06 -11.48
C ASN A 92 0.08 3.86 -10.06
N ASN A 93 -1.23 3.61 -9.96
CA ASN A 93 -1.93 3.59 -8.69
C ASN A 93 -1.92 2.22 -7.98
N GLN A 94 -1.15 1.26 -8.49
CA GLN A 94 -0.98 -0.05 -7.87
C GLN A 94 0.49 -0.37 -7.67
N LYS A 95 0.83 -0.87 -6.48
CA LYS A 95 2.15 -1.38 -6.16
C LYS A 95 2.05 -2.72 -5.45
N LEU A 96 2.76 -3.72 -5.96
CA LEU A 96 2.89 -5.03 -5.35
C LEU A 96 4.29 -5.16 -4.73
N ILE A 97 4.33 -5.59 -3.47
CA ILE A 97 5.56 -5.86 -2.73
C ILE A 97 5.52 -7.31 -2.25
N TYR A 98 6.57 -8.05 -2.59
CA TYR A 98 6.74 -9.44 -2.18
C TYR A 98 7.82 -9.55 -1.13
N PHE A 99 7.54 -10.25 -0.04
CA PHE A 99 8.53 -10.43 1.03
C PHE A 99 8.37 -11.74 1.78
N THR A 100 9.44 -12.15 2.46
CA THR A 100 9.46 -13.26 3.41
C THR A 100 9.96 -12.76 4.75
N LEU A 101 9.55 -13.46 5.82
CA LEU A 101 10.08 -13.25 7.16
C LEU A 101 11.05 -14.38 7.53
N GLY A 102 12.24 -14.03 8.01
CA GLY A 102 13.19 -14.98 8.59
C GLY A 102 14.64 -14.59 8.44
#